data_AF-A0A6M3LC17-F1
#
_entry.id   AF-A0A6M3LC17-F1
#
_cell.length_a   1.000
_cell.length_b   1.000
_cell.length_c   1.000
_cell.angle_alpha   90.00
_cell.angle_beta   90.00
_cell.angle_gamma   90.00
#
_symmetry.space_group_name_H-M   'P 1'
#
loop_
_entity.id
_entity.type
_entity.pdbx_description
1 polymer ?
#
loop_
_entity_poly.entity_id
_entity_poly.type
_entity_poly.pdbx_seq_one_letter_code
_entity_poly.pdbx_strand_id
1 'polypeptide(L)'
;MPSLIDEINIDSLYSLFKGEPGTRKSTQALSYPKPQFWFSWDKKMRSLLLPMRAWNINPADIQYTDYSDWSTPRAKLEQFQVNCPFKSLIFDSITSMADCTLNQTMKLKSGATRKSGANAGKNIAGIAVNEMEDYNA
;
A
#
# COMPACT_ATOMS: atom_id res chain seq x y z
N MET A 1 28.18 -9.61 17.43
CA MET A 1 27.59 -9.30 16.11
C MET A 1 26.57 -8.19 16.37
N PRO A 2 26.62 -7.07 15.65
CA PRO A 2 25.57 -6.06 15.72
C PRO A 2 24.23 -6.72 15.40
N SER A 3 23.18 -6.37 16.12
CA SER A 3 21.83 -6.83 15.79
C SER A 3 21.35 -6.10 14.54
N LEU A 4 20.42 -6.70 13.79
CA LEU A 4 19.84 -6.09 12.59
C LEU A 4 19.19 -4.71 12.87
N ILE A 5 18.87 -4.44 14.14
CA ILE A 5 18.31 -3.18 14.64
C ILE A 5 19.38 -2.08 14.68
N ASP A 6 20.64 -2.43 14.93
CA ASP A 6 21.77 -1.49 15.03
C ASP A 6 22.20 -0.95 13.64
N GLU A 7 21.76 -1.59 12.56
CA GLU A 7 21.96 -1.15 11.17
C GLU A 7 20.80 -0.28 10.64
N ILE A 8 19.71 -0.15 11.38
CA ILE A 8 18.56 0.66 10.96
C ILE A 8 18.90 2.13 11.20
N ASN A 9 19.15 2.86 10.11
CA ASN A 9 19.34 4.29 10.17
C ASN A 9 18.06 5.01 10.64
N ILE A 10 18.07 5.47 11.89
CA ILE A 10 16.96 6.15 12.59
C ILE A 10 16.69 7.55 11.98
N ASP A 11 17.52 8.03 11.06
CA ASP A 11 17.31 9.32 10.36
C ASP A 11 16.10 9.29 9.40
N SER A 12 15.54 8.11 9.11
CA SER A 12 14.35 7.98 8.27
C SER A 12 13.08 8.27 9.08
N LEU A 13 12.47 9.44 8.86
CA LEU A 13 11.23 9.83 9.52
C LEU A 13 10.04 9.00 9.00
N TYR A 14 9.51 8.12 9.84
CA TYR A 14 8.23 7.46 9.61
C TYR A 14 7.13 8.21 10.35
N SER A 15 5.96 8.34 9.73
CA SER A 15 4.82 9.00 10.34
C SER A 15 3.52 8.37 9.88
N LEU A 16 2.59 8.24 10.83
CA LEU A 16 1.26 7.70 10.61
C LEU A 16 0.21 8.76 10.91
N PHE A 17 -0.54 9.17 9.89
CA PHE A 17 -1.72 9.99 10.09
C PHE A 17 -2.94 9.09 10.30
N LYS A 18 -3.43 9.03 11.55
CA LYS A 18 -4.65 8.31 11.93
C LYS A 18 -5.75 9.29 12.35
N GLY A 19 -6.97 9.04 11.90
CA GLY A 19 -8.13 9.86 12.24
C GLY A 19 -9.32 9.53 11.33
N GLU A 20 -10.49 10.04 11.68
CA GLU A 20 -11.73 9.82 10.94
C GLU A 20 -11.65 10.32 9.48
N PRO A 21 -12.46 9.79 8.55
CA PRO A 21 -12.62 10.39 7.22
C PRO A 21 -12.92 11.89 7.30
N GLY A 22 -12.35 12.69 6.40
CA GLY A 22 -12.57 14.16 6.39
C GLY A 22 -11.66 14.97 7.33
N THR A 23 -10.88 14.34 8.21
CA THR A 23 -9.89 15.02 9.09
C THR A 23 -8.63 15.51 8.38
N ARG A 24 -8.66 15.62 7.04
CA ARG A 24 -7.59 16.21 6.21
C ARG A 24 -6.22 15.53 6.31
N LYS A 25 -6.16 14.23 6.63
CA LYS A 25 -4.92 13.43 6.68
C LYS A 25 -4.07 13.53 5.41
N SER A 26 -4.67 13.28 4.25
CA SER A 26 -3.99 13.40 2.95
C SER A 26 -3.57 14.84 2.67
N THR A 27 -4.35 15.84 3.11
CA THR A 27 -3.91 17.24 3.02
C THR A 27 -2.69 17.52 3.89
N GLN A 28 -2.64 17.00 5.12
CA GLN A 28 -1.46 17.12 5.99
C GLN A 28 -0.24 16.43 5.38
N ALA A 29 -0.40 15.28 4.72
CA ALA A 29 0.70 14.60 4.03
C ALA A 29 1.34 15.45 2.92
N LEU A 30 0.61 16.39 2.30
CA LEU A 30 1.19 17.34 1.33
C LEU A 30 2.26 18.25 1.95
N SER A 31 2.31 18.40 3.27
CA SER A 31 3.35 19.18 3.95
C SER A 31 4.74 18.54 3.88
N TYR A 32 4.82 17.24 3.57
CA TYR A 32 6.10 16.53 3.52
C TYR A 32 7.05 17.05 2.44
N PRO A 33 8.36 16.80 2.57
CA PRO A 33 9.36 17.19 1.58
C PRO A 33 9.03 16.70 0.16
N LYS A 34 9.32 17.55 -0.83
CA LYS A 34 9.05 17.31 -2.25
C LYS A 34 10.36 17.07 -3.01
N PRO A 35 10.38 16.28 -4.12
CA PRO A 35 9.23 15.65 -4.76
C PRO A 35 8.67 14.46 -3.98
N GLN A 36 7.36 14.22 -4.12
CA GLN A 36 6.62 13.15 -3.44
C GLN A 36 6.12 12.10 -4.43
N PHE A 37 6.09 10.84 -4.01
CA PHE A 37 5.36 9.79 -4.70
C PHE A 37 4.26 9.20 -3.81
N TRP A 38 3.06 9.12 -4.35
CA TRP A 38 1.88 8.64 -3.64
C TRP A 38 1.43 7.28 -4.18
N PHE A 39 1.43 6.29 -3.30
CA PHE A 39 0.77 5.01 -3.52
C PHE A 39 -0.69 5.15 -3.08
N SER A 40 -1.59 5.26 -4.05
CA SER A 40 -3.01 5.53 -3.81
C SER A 40 -3.85 4.27 -4.02
N TRP A 41 -4.41 3.71 -2.94
CA TRP A 41 -5.43 2.65 -3.03
C TRP A 41 -6.84 3.21 -2.93
N ASP A 42 -6.99 4.41 -2.38
CA ASP A 42 -8.28 5.08 -2.24
C ASP A 42 -8.76 5.78 -3.52
N LYS A 43 -7.87 5.99 -4.51
CA LYS A 43 -8.17 6.64 -5.80
C LYS A 43 -8.76 8.05 -5.64
N LYS A 44 -8.37 8.74 -4.56
CA LYS A 44 -8.89 10.06 -4.15
C LYS A 44 -7.90 11.20 -4.40
N MET A 45 -6.78 10.95 -5.07
CA MET A 45 -5.71 11.94 -5.30
C MET A 45 -6.18 13.23 -5.98
N ARG A 46 -7.20 13.16 -6.84
CA ARG A 46 -7.80 14.34 -7.48
C ARG A 46 -8.36 15.36 -6.48
N SER A 47 -8.79 14.90 -5.29
CA SER A 47 -9.29 15.79 -4.24
C SER A 47 -8.21 16.71 -3.64
N LEU A 48 -6.93 16.37 -3.84
CA LEU A 48 -5.80 17.14 -3.33
C LEU A 48 -5.41 18.34 -4.20
N LEU A 49 -5.97 18.47 -5.41
CA LEU A 49 -5.66 19.61 -6.29
C LEU A 49 -6.05 20.95 -5.66
N LEU A 50 -7.18 21.00 -4.95
CA LEU A 50 -7.63 22.21 -4.27
C LEU A 50 -6.69 22.64 -3.14
N PRO A 51 -6.32 21.77 -2.17
CA PRO A 51 -5.35 22.15 -1.14
C PRO A 51 -3.96 22.42 -1.71
N MET A 52 -3.52 21.71 -2.76
CA MET A 52 -2.25 22.03 -3.44
C MET A 52 -2.24 23.47 -3.96
N ARG A 53 -3.31 23.89 -4.64
CA ARG A 53 -3.46 25.27 -5.13
C ARG A 53 -3.49 26.28 -3.97
N ALA A 54 -4.24 25.98 -2.92
CA ALA A 54 -4.35 26.87 -1.76
C ALA A 54 -3.00 27.06 -1.02
N TRP A 55 -2.12 26.05 -1.06
CA TRP A 55 -0.82 26.06 -0.39
C TRP A 55 0.35 26.36 -1.34
N ASN A 56 0.07 26.79 -2.56
CA ASN A 56 1.07 27.07 -3.59
C ASN A 56 2.04 25.90 -3.85
N ILE A 57 1.51 24.67 -3.80
CA ILE A 57 2.25 23.45 -4.13
C ILE A 57 2.14 23.20 -5.62
N ASN A 58 3.27 23.04 -6.30
CA ASN A 58 3.31 22.65 -7.71
C ASN A 58 2.87 21.18 -7.87
N PRO A 59 1.80 20.89 -8.65
CA PRO A 59 1.37 19.51 -8.87
C PRO A 59 2.43 18.63 -9.54
N ALA A 60 3.37 19.20 -10.29
CA ALA A 60 4.45 18.44 -10.93
C ALA A 60 5.41 17.79 -9.91
N ASP A 61 5.48 18.32 -8.69
CA ASP A 61 6.28 17.76 -7.61
C ASP A 61 5.60 16.56 -6.92
N ILE A 62 4.35 16.25 -7.30
CA ILE A 62 3.53 15.21 -6.69
C ILE A 62 3.16 14.19 -7.76
N GLN A 63 3.88 13.07 -7.76
CA GLN A 63 3.54 11.93 -8.60
C GLN A 63 2.69 10.94 -7.82
N TYR A 64 1.77 10.26 -8.49
CA TYR A 64 0.94 9.25 -7.86
C TYR A 64 0.58 8.14 -8.82
N THR A 65 0.23 6.98 -8.27
CA THR A 65 -0.34 5.88 -9.02
C THR A 65 -1.46 5.27 -8.21
N ASP A 66 -2.58 5.02 -8.88
CA ASP A 66 -3.73 4.35 -8.30
C ASP A 66 -3.57 2.82 -8.44
N TYR A 67 -3.63 2.12 -7.33
CA TYR A 67 -3.45 0.66 -7.26
C TYR A 67 -4.76 -0.03 -6.90
N SER A 68 -4.89 -1.28 -7.34
CA SER A 68 -6.02 -2.17 -7.01
C SER A 68 -5.57 -3.52 -6.45
N ASP A 69 -4.26 -3.75 -6.39
CA ASP A 69 -3.59 -4.96 -5.93
C ASP A 69 -2.27 -4.61 -5.24
N TRP A 70 -1.63 -5.60 -4.62
CA TRP A 70 -0.36 -5.43 -3.91
C TRP A 70 0.88 -5.71 -4.78
N SER A 71 0.73 -6.51 -5.85
CA SER A 71 1.85 -6.96 -6.67
C SER A 71 2.58 -5.80 -7.36
N THR A 72 1.82 -4.92 -8.01
CA THR A 72 2.36 -3.76 -8.73
C THR A 72 3.07 -2.76 -7.80
N PRO A 73 2.46 -2.32 -6.68
CA PRO A 73 3.13 -1.38 -5.76
C PRO A 73 4.35 -2.01 -5.09
N ARG A 74 4.33 -3.32 -4.80
CA ARG A 74 5.51 -4.04 -4.30
C ARG A 74 6.69 -3.95 -5.27
N ALA A 75 6.48 -4.28 -6.55
CA ALA A 75 7.53 -4.19 -7.56
C ALA A 75 8.08 -2.75 -7.70
N LYS A 76 7.21 -1.75 -7.53
CA LYS A 76 7.62 -0.33 -7.52
C LYS A 76 8.48 0.02 -6.30
N LEU A 77 8.14 -0.51 -5.12
CA LEU A 77 8.95 -0.33 -3.91
C LEU A 77 10.32 -1.01 -4.05
N GLU A 78 10.38 -2.21 -4.63
CA GLU A 78 11.64 -2.91 -4.93
C GLU A 78 12.51 -2.07 -5.90
N GLN A 79 11.92 -1.40 -6.90
CA GLN A 79 12.64 -0.44 -7.74
C GLN A 79 13.17 0.76 -6.96
N PHE A 80 12.37 1.32 -6.04
CA PHE A 80 12.76 2.46 -5.22
C PHE A 80 13.85 2.12 -4.19
N GLN A 81 13.96 0.87 -3.77
CA GLN A 81 15.09 0.43 -2.92
C GLN A 81 16.44 0.61 -3.63
N VAL A 82 16.49 0.44 -4.96
CA VAL A 82 17.72 0.64 -5.75
C VAL A 82 17.93 2.11 -6.07
N ASN A 83 16.87 2.81 -6.48
CA ASN A 83 16.94 4.22 -6.84
C ASN A 83 15.57 4.91 -6.63
N CYS A 84 15.45 5.67 -5.55
CA CYS A 84 14.26 6.49 -5.28
C CYS A 84 14.54 7.96 -5.60
N PRO A 85 13.91 8.56 -6.63
CA PRO A 85 14.08 9.97 -6.93
C PRO A 85 13.22 10.89 -6.04
N PHE A 86 12.42 10.33 -5.13
CA PHE A 86 11.47 11.07 -4.29
C PHE A 86 12.01 11.25 -2.88
N LYS A 87 11.75 12.41 -2.28
CA LYS A 87 12.11 12.68 -0.87
C LYS A 87 11.11 12.09 0.11
N SER A 88 9.85 11.91 -0.33
CA SER A 88 8.80 11.34 0.51
C SER A 88 7.98 10.33 -0.27
N LEU A 89 7.71 9.19 0.36
CA LEU A 89 6.77 8.18 -0.12
C LEU A 89 5.53 8.22 0.77
N ILE A 90 4.37 8.46 0.17
CA ILE A 90 3.08 8.54 0.87
C ILE A 90 2.23 7.33 0.49
N PHE A 91 1.64 6.69 1.49
CA PHE A 91 0.76 5.52 1.32
C PHE A 91 -0.66 5.91 1.73
N ASP A 92 -1.57 6.06 0.76
CA ASP A 92 -2.93 6.55 0.98
C ASP A 92 -4.01 5.57 0.45
N SER A 93 -4.69 4.79 1.28
CA SER A 93 -4.50 4.61 2.71
C SER A 93 -4.07 3.18 3.04
N ILE A 94 -3.45 3.01 4.21
CA ILE A 94 -3.03 1.69 4.72
C ILE A 94 -4.24 0.74 4.83
N THR A 95 -5.40 1.26 5.23
CA THR A 95 -6.63 0.47 5.35
C THR A 95 -7.06 -0.09 3.99
N SER A 96 -7.13 0.76 2.96
CA SER A 96 -7.51 0.33 1.61
C SER A 96 -6.45 -0.58 0.96
N MET A 97 -5.17 -0.37 1.27
CA MET A 97 -4.09 -1.28 0.89
C MET A 97 -4.28 -2.68 1.53
N ALA A 98 -4.64 -2.72 2.81
CA ALA A 98 -4.90 -3.97 3.51
C ALA A 98 -6.09 -4.72 2.88
N ASP A 99 -7.18 -4.01 2.57
CA ASP A 99 -8.34 -4.60 1.89
C ASP A 99 -7.97 -5.15 0.51
N CYS A 100 -7.19 -4.42 -0.29
CA CYS A 100 -6.70 -4.91 -1.58
C CYS A 100 -5.84 -6.17 -1.42
N THR A 101 -4.96 -6.20 -0.41
CA THR A 101 -4.08 -7.34 -0.13
C THR A 101 -4.89 -8.57 0.30
N LEU A 102 -5.85 -8.39 1.21
CA LEU A 102 -6.74 -9.47 1.66
C LEU A 102 -7.57 -10.03 0.52
N ASN A 103 -8.15 -9.16 -0.32
CA ASN A 103 -8.91 -9.57 -1.50
C ASN A 103 -8.04 -10.34 -2.50
N GLN A 104 -6.79 -9.94 -2.68
CA GLN A 104 -5.85 -10.66 -3.52
C GLN A 104 -5.52 -12.05 -2.95
N THR A 105 -5.24 -12.14 -1.65
CA THR A 105 -5.02 -13.43 -0.97
C THR A 105 -6.23 -14.34 -1.08
N MET A 106 -7.44 -13.82 -0.88
CA MET A 106 -8.68 -14.59 -1.06
C MET A 106 -8.81 -15.12 -2.49
N LYS A 107 -8.50 -14.33 -3.52
CA LYS A 107 -8.54 -14.78 -4.93
C LYS A 107 -7.52 -15.88 -5.23
N LEU A 108 -6.31 -15.76 -4.69
CA LEU A 108 -5.27 -16.78 -4.86
C LEU A 108 -5.69 -18.10 -4.19
N LYS A 109 -6.25 -18.02 -2.98
CA LYS A 109 -6.72 -19.19 -2.22
C LYS A 109 -8.02 -19.79 -2.78
N SER A 110 -8.93 -18.98 -3.31
CA SER A 110 -10.18 -19.46 -3.94
C SER A 110 -9.99 -19.98 -5.37
N GLY A 111 -8.88 -19.63 -6.03
CA GLY A 111 -8.58 -19.95 -7.42
C GLY A 111 -8.06 -21.37 -7.69
N ALA A 112 -7.74 -22.18 -6.66
CA ALA A 112 -7.30 -23.55 -6.90
C ALA A 112 -8.51 -24.50 -6.98
N THR A 113 -9.29 -24.41 -8.05
CA THR A 113 -10.21 -25.49 -8.42
C THR A 113 -9.40 -26.65 -8.98
N ARG A 114 -9.61 -27.88 -8.49
CA ARG A 114 -9.01 -29.08 -9.09
C ARG A 114 -9.53 -29.21 -10.53
N LYS A 115 -8.75 -29.86 -11.42
CA LYS A 115 -9.14 -30.15 -12.83
C LYS A 115 -10.52 -30.81 -12.99
N SER A 116 -11.08 -31.37 -11.91
CA SER A 116 -12.42 -31.98 -11.85
C SER A 116 -13.58 -30.99 -11.60
N GLY A 117 -13.33 -29.69 -11.45
CA GLY A 117 -14.37 -28.68 -11.16
C GLY A 117 -14.88 -28.70 -9.71
N ALA A 118 -14.31 -29.56 -8.86
CA ALA A 118 -14.60 -29.58 -7.43
C ALA A 118 -13.70 -28.58 -6.68
N ASN A 119 -14.29 -27.85 -5.71
CA ASN A 119 -13.53 -27.02 -4.77
C ASN A 119 -12.49 -27.88 -4.05
N ALA A 120 -11.23 -27.45 -4.08
CA ALA A 120 -10.13 -28.28 -3.65
C ALA A 120 -9.79 -28.13 -2.15
N GLY A 121 -10.73 -27.91 -1.24
CA GLY A 121 -10.33 -27.56 0.13
C GLY A 121 -11.43 -27.48 1.19
N LYS A 122 -11.04 -27.32 2.45
CA LYS A 122 -11.94 -26.95 3.55
C LYS A 122 -12.13 -25.44 3.57
N ASN A 123 -13.37 -24.98 3.78
CA ASN A 123 -13.64 -23.56 3.97
C ASN A 123 -13.45 -23.19 5.44
N ILE A 124 -12.56 -22.24 5.75
CA ILE A 124 -12.41 -21.65 7.08
C ILE A 124 -12.69 -20.15 6.96
N ALA A 125 -13.68 -19.65 7.71
CA ALA A 125 -14.12 -18.25 7.65
C ALA A 125 -14.42 -17.73 6.22
N GLY A 126 -14.90 -18.61 5.33
CA GLY A 126 -15.22 -18.27 3.93
C GLY A 126 -14.05 -18.39 2.94
N ILE A 127 -12.87 -18.80 3.39
CA ILE A 127 -11.67 -18.99 2.56
C ILE A 127 -11.46 -20.49 2.31
N ALA A 128 -11.32 -20.90 1.06
CA ALA A 128 -10.94 -22.26 0.68
C ALA A 128 -9.46 -22.51 1.01
N VAL A 129 -9.19 -23.48 1.89
CA VAL A 129 -7.86 -23.94 2.28
C VAL A 129 -7.61 -25.26 1.57
N ASN A 130 -6.74 -25.25 0.56
CA ASN A 130 -6.66 -26.36 -0.39
C ASN A 130 -5.58 -27.40 -0.04
N GLU A 131 -4.54 -27.00 0.69
CA GLU A 131 -3.45 -27.90 1.12
C GLU A 131 -3.13 -27.74 2.62
N MET A 132 -2.50 -28.76 3.22
CA MET A 132 -2.15 -28.74 4.66
C MET A 132 -1.11 -27.65 4.99
N GLU A 133 -0.33 -27.22 4.00
CA GLU A 133 0.63 -26.12 4.10
C GLU A 133 -0.06 -24.75 4.22
N ASP A 134 -1.24 -24.56 3.62
CA ASP A 134 -2.05 -23.33 3.76
C ASP A 134 -2.66 -23.15 5.16
N TYR A 135 -2.69 -24.22 5.98
CA TYR A 135 -3.23 -24.20 7.34
C TYR A 135 -2.20 -23.69 8.37
N ASN A 136 -0.90 -23.78 8.05
CA ASN A 136 0.20 -23.42 8.96
C ASN A 136 0.90 -22.09 8.59
N ALA A 137 0.41 -21.38 7.57
CA ALA A 137 0.96 -20.12 7.05
C ALA A 137 0.27 -18.87 7.61
#